data_AF-A0A0F9I9V6-F1
#
_entry.id   AF-A0A0F9I9V6-F1
#
_cell.length_a   1.000
_cell.length_b   1.000
_cell.length_c   1.000
_cell.angle_alpha   90.00
_cell.angle_beta   90.00
_cell.angle_gamma   90.00
#
_symmetry.space_group_name_H-M   'P 1'
#
loop_
_entity.id
_entity.type
_entity.pdbx_description
1 polymer ?
#
loop_
_entity_poly.entity_id
_entity_poly.type
_entity_poly.pdbx_seq_one_letter_code
_entity_poly.pdbx_strand_id
1 'polypeptide(L)'
;MIVAVDHTGGYANGVTIPWSFEADLKHFKKVTAGNACIMGRKTYDDIANKRREQKPNFRVLLPYRTSYVISKSITEAQGAEVFPNVSAVLETLPNNNQEIYLLGGSRMWIQYLNRAKQIWMTIVPGKYKTNKKFPIEFMKDYEIVEGHKEETDQGELMFVRYVRKVTYYTIQVLDPTARKHLVEHFKERLIKTDSQGITFVEPQKGELKYVKRFGITKRQGLAIE
;
A
#
# COMPACT_ATOMS: atom_id res chain seq x y z
N MET A 1 -0.04 -2.39 -0.12
CA MET A 1 1.31 -2.62 -0.70
C MET A 1 1.55 -4.11 -0.80
N ILE A 2 2.39 -4.56 -1.73
CA ILE A 2 2.84 -5.94 -1.79
C ILE A 2 4.34 -6.01 -2.08
N VAL A 3 5.09 -6.83 -1.34
CA VAL A 3 6.55 -6.90 -1.41
C VAL A 3 7.06 -8.28 -0.97
N ALA A 4 8.17 -8.74 -1.56
CA ALA A 4 8.95 -9.86 -1.04
C ALA A 4 10.30 -9.36 -0.52
N VAL A 5 10.75 -9.87 0.63
CA VAL A 5 12.02 -9.49 1.28
C VAL A 5 12.76 -10.72 1.79
N ASP A 6 14.09 -10.67 1.83
CA ASP A 6 14.90 -11.67 2.54
C ASP A 6 14.95 -11.40 4.05
N HIS A 7 15.61 -12.28 4.82
CA HIS A 7 15.73 -12.11 6.28
C HIS A 7 16.47 -10.84 6.73
N THR A 8 17.13 -10.13 5.81
CA THR A 8 17.81 -8.86 6.11
C THR A 8 16.99 -7.63 5.72
N GLY A 9 15.76 -7.85 5.23
CA GLY A 9 14.89 -6.83 4.66
C GLY A 9 15.31 -6.39 3.25
N GLY A 10 16.26 -7.09 2.62
CA GLY A 10 16.67 -6.84 1.25
C GLY A 10 15.60 -7.31 0.27
N TYR A 11 15.31 -6.53 -0.79
CA TYR A 11 14.25 -6.89 -1.76
C TYR A 11 14.71 -6.89 -3.23
N ALA A 12 15.85 -6.26 -3.54
CA ALA A 12 16.36 -6.20 -4.91
C ALA A 12 17.86 -5.89 -4.96
N ASN A 13 18.49 -6.30 -6.07
CA ASN A 13 19.79 -5.81 -6.50
C ASN A 13 19.63 -5.06 -7.82
N GLY A 14 19.77 -3.73 -7.79
CA GLY A 14 19.43 -2.90 -8.93
C GLY A 14 17.92 -2.90 -9.17
N VAL A 15 17.45 -3.44 -10.30
CA VAL A 15 16.00 -3.60 -10.60
C VAL A 15 15.50 -5.03 -10.44
N THR A 16 16.41 -5.98 -10.23
CA THR A 16 16.12 -7.41 -10.29
C THR A 16 15.96 -7.99 -8.88
N ILE A 17 14.98 -8.85 -8.73
CA ILE A 17 14.78 -9.69 -7.53
C ILE A 17 15.73 -10.90 -7.66
N PRO A 18 16.61 -11.16 -6.68
CA PRO A 18 17.68 -12.15 -6.81
C PRO A 18 17.23 -13.60 -6.55
N TRP A 19 15.95 -13.83 -6.30
CA TRP A 19 15.33 -15.13 -6.11
C TRP A 19 14.16 -15.32 -7.06
N SER A 20 13.72 -16.57 -7.21
CA SER A 20 12.54 -16.93 -7.98
C SER A 20 11.84 -18.08 -7.27
N PHE A 21 10.78 -17.77 -6.53
CA PHE A 21 9.90 -18.76 -5.91
C PHE A 21 8.54 -18.74 -6.62
N GLU A 22 8.10 -19.90 -7.12
CA GLU A 22 6.79 -19.98 -7.78
C GLU A 22 5.63 -19.68 -6.84
N ALA A 23 5.74 -20.11 -5.58
CA ALA A 23 4.74 -19.86 -4.55
C ALA A 23 4.55 -18.36 -4.28
N ASP A 24 5.62 -17.57 -4.21
CA ASP A 24 5.54 -16.10 -4.10
C ASP A 24 4.84 -15.47 -5.32
N LEU A 25 5.17 -15.92 -6.54
CA LEU A 25 4.51 -15.43 -7.75
C LEU A 25 3.03 -15.82 -7.80
N LYS A 26 2.65 -17.02 -7.35
CA LYS A 26 1.26 -17.47 -7.22
C LYS A 26 0.51 -16.61 -6.20
N HIS A 27 1.12 -16.37 -5.04
CA HIS A 27 0.56 -15.50 -4.01
C HIS A 27 0.35 -14.06 -4.54
N PHE A 28 1.36 -13.47 -5.17
CA PHE A 28 1.26 -12.16 -5.81
C PHE A 28 0.09 -12.10 -6.80
N LYS A 29 -0.04 -13.08 -7.70
CA LYS A 29 -1.14 -13.15 -8.66
C LYS A 29 -2.49 -13.26 -7.97
N LYS A 30 -2.62 -14.10 -6.94
CA LYS A 30 -3.86 -14.31 -6.19
C LYS A 30 -4.31 -13.03 -5.48
N VAL A 31 -3.41 -12.39 -4.73
CA VAL A 31 -3.70 -11.18 -3.95
C VAL A 31 -4.05 -10.00 -4.85
N THR A 32 -3.34 -9.84 -5.98
CA THR A 32 -3.54 -8.68 -6.86
C THR A 32 -4.61 -8.87 -7.94
N ALA A 33 -5.19 -10.06 -8.10
CA ALA A 33 -6.16 -10.33 -9.16
C ALA A 33 -7.39 -9.40 -9.11
N GLY A 34 -7.84 -8.90 -10.27
CA GLY A 34 -8.98 -7.99 -10.40
C GLY A 34 -8.70 -6.54 -9.96
N ASN A 35 -7.52 -6.28 -9.40
CA ASN A 35 -7.19 -5.01 -8.75
C ASN A 35 -6.19 -4.15 -9.55
N ALA A 36 -6.04 -2.90 -9.13
CA ALA A 36 -5.11 -1.94 -9.73
C ALA A 36 -3.70 -2.16 -9.19
N CYS A 37 -2.71 -2.25 -10.08
CA CYS A 37 -1.30 -2.42 -9.76
C CYS A 37 -0.51 -1.19 -10.19
N ILE A 38 0.06 -0.45 -9.24
CA ILE A 38 0.84 0.76 -9.50
C ILE A 38 2.32 0.48 -9.25
N MET A 39 3.17 0.81 -10.21
CA MET A 39 4.61 0.59 -10.14
C MET A 39 5.40 1.79 -10.66
N GLY A 40 6.65 1.94 -10.23
CA GLY A 40 7.56 2.93 -10.82
C GLY A 40 8.14 2.46 -12.14
N ARG A 41 8.58 3.39 -13.01
CA ARG A 41 9.17 3.10 -14.33
C ARG A 41 10.19 1.96 -14.34
N LYS A 42 11.17 1.96 -13.43
CA LYS A 42 12.22 0.92 -13.39
C LYS A 42 11.68 -0.48 -13.07
N THR A 43 10.64 -0.57 -12.24
CA THR A 43 9.95 -1.83 -11.93
C THR A 43 9.17 -2.31 -13.15
N TYR A 44 8.49 -1.38 -13.82
CA TYR A 44 7.81 -1.67 -15.09
C TYR A 44 8.80 -2.22 -16.14
N ASP A 45 9.96 -1.59 -16.33
CA ASP A 45 10.93 -2.04 -17.34
C ASP A 45 11.38 -3.50 -17.11
N ASP A 46 11.67 -3.89 -15.85
CA ASP A 46 12.06 -5.26 -15.50
C ASP A 46 10.94 -6.27 -15.78
N ILE A 47 9.70 -5.96 -15.38
CA ILE A 47 8.53 -6.80 -15.63
C ILE A 47 8.25 -6.90 -17.14
N ALA A 48 8.30 -5.78 -17.86
CA ALA A 48 8.02 -5.72 -19.29
C ALA A 48 9.09 -6.46 -20.10
N ASN A 49 10.37 -6.39 -19.73
CA ASN A 49 11.44 -7.18 -20.36
C ASN A 49 11.15 -8.68 -20.26
N LYS A 50 10.93 -9.19 -19.04
CA LYS A 50 10.56 -10.61 -18.79
C LYS A 50 9.29 -11.01 -19.52
N ARG A 51 8.31 -10.11 -19.61
CA ARG A 51 7.06 -10.35 -20.32
C ARG A 51 7.27 -10.41 -21.83
N ARG A 52 8.13 -9.56 -22.41
CA ARG A 52 8.49 -9.59 -23.83
C ARG A 52 9.19 -10.88 -24.22
N GLU A 53 10.10 -11.38 -23.37
CA GLU A 53 10.76 -12.67 -23.60
C GLU A 53 9.75 -13.82 -23.72
N GLN A 54 8.68 -13.80 -22.91
CA GLN A 54 7.62 -14.81 -22.94
C GLN A 54 6.58 -14.57 -24.05
N LYS A 55 6.22 -13.31 -24.31
CA LYS A 55 5.17 -12.91 -25.25
C LYS A 55 5.42 -11.48 -25.78
N PRO A 56 6.18 -11.29 -26.87
CA PRO A 56 6.57 -9.95 -27.35
C PRO A 56 5.40 -8.99 -27.59
N ASN A 57 4.30 -9.50 -28.14
CA ASN A 57 3.11 -8.72 -28.52
C ASN A 57 2.03 -8.70 -27.42
N PHE A 58 2.41 -8.71 -26.13
CA PHE A 58 1.45 -8.66 -25.04
C PHE A 58 0.69 -7.33 -25.05
N ARG A 59 -0.64 -7.38 -24.89
CA ARG A 59 -1.48 -6.18 -24.75
C ARG A 59 -1.76 -5.81 -23.29
N VAL A 60 -1.51 -6.73 -22.37
CA VAL A 60 -1.74 -6.57 -20.94
C VAL A 60 -0.48 -7.02 -20.22
N LEU A 61 0.14 -6.12 -19.47
CA LEU A 61 1.40 -6.38 -18.75
C LEU A 61 1.21 -7.47 -17.71
N LEU A 62 0.21 -7.30 -16.84
CA LEU A 62 -0.17 -8.23 -15.78
C LEU A 62 -1.58 -8.77 -16.05
N PRO A 63 -1.74 -10.01 -16.56
CA PRO A 63 -3.06 -10.57 -16.85
C PRO A 63 -4.01 -10.46 -15.65
N TYR A 64 -5.27 -10.12 -15.91
CA TYR A 64 -6.34 -9.91 -14.91
C TYR A 64 -6.10 -8.74 -13.94
N ARG A 65 -5.22 -7.80 -14.27
CA ARG A 65 -4.89 -6.60 -13.46
C ARG A 65 -4.78 -5.38 -14.34
N THR A 66 -5.23 -4.24 -13.82
CA THR A 66 -4.95 -2.94 -14.44
C THR A 66 -3.57 -2.49 -13.97
N SER A 67 -2.70 -2.10 -14.91
CA SER A 67 -1.31 -1.74 -14.60
C SER A 67 -1.08 -0.25 -14.84
N TYR A 68 -0.53 0.44 -13.84
CA TYR A 68 -0.19 1.86 -13.89
C TYR A 68 1.30 2.07 -13.64
N VAL A 69 1.94 2.90 -14.46
CA VAL A 69 3.34 3.24 -14.36
C VAL A 69 3.50 4.70 -13.95
N ILE A 70 4.14 4.93 -12.81
CA ILE A 70 4.48 6.28 -12.37
C ILE A 70 5.78 6.73 -13.04
N SER A 71 5.67 7.72 -13.91
CA SER A 71 6.81 8.31 -14.61
C SER A 71 6.54 9.75 -15.06
N LYS A 72 7.60 10.55 -15.12
CA LYS A 72 7.61 11.87 -15.79
C LYS A 72 8.46 11.88 -17.06
N SER A 73 9.16 10.77 -17.35
CA SER A 73 10.14 10.69 -18.45
C SER A 73 9.65 9.88 -19.65
N ILE A 74 8.51 9.22 -19.53
CA ILE A 74 7.85 8.47 -20.60
C ILE A 74 6.37 8.81 -20.57
N THR A 75 5.72 8.70 -21.71
CA THR A 75 4.27 8.89 -21.88
C THR A 75 3.55 7.60 -22.25
N GLU A 76 4.30 6.57 -22.65
CA GLU A 76 3.75 5.30 -23.13
C GLU A 76 4.41 4.11 -22.43
N ALA A 77 3.60 3.09 -22.15
CA ALA A 77 4.02 1.82 -21.59
C ALA A 77 3.16 0.69 -22.19
N GLN A 78 3.78 -0.29 -22.85
CA GLN A 78 3.05 -1.41 -23.43
C GLN A 78 2.27 -2.17 -22.35
N GLY A 79 0.95 -2.25 -22.52
CA GLY A 79 0.05 -2.96 -21.62
C GLY A 79 -0.10 -2.36 -20.21
N ALA A 80 0.23 -1.07 -20.05
CA ALA A 80 0.02 -0.29 -18.83
C ALA A 80 -0.24 1.20 -19.15
N GLU A 81 -0.91 1.92 -18.26
CA GLU A 81 -1.14 3.37 -18.41
C GLU A 81 -0.10 4.17 -17.64
N VAL A 82 0.31 5.33 -18.15
CA VAL A 82 1.39 6.14 -17.56
C VAL A 82 0.82 7.39 -16.87
N PHE A 83 1.22 7.62 -15.63
CA PHE A 83 0.80 8.77 -14.82
C PHE A 83 2.00 9.48 -14.15
N PRO A 84 1.90 10.79 -13.88
CA PRO A 84 3.01 11.54 -13.29
C PRO A 84 3.24 11.25 -11.81
N ASN A 85 2.22 10.76 -11.08
CA ASN A 85 2.25 10.43 -9.66
C ASN A 85 1.06 9.53 -9.28
N VAL A 86 1.06 8.98 -8.06
CA VAL A 86 -0.01 8.07 -7.60
C VAL A 86 -1.35 8.81 -7.46
N SER A 87 -1.36 10.05 -6.97
CA SER A 87 -2.61 10.83 -6.82
C SER A 87 -3.38 10.96 -8.14
N ALA A 88 -2.68 11.19 -9.24
CA ALA A 88 -3.28 11.24 -10.57
C ALA A 88 -3.89 9.90 -11.00
N VAL A 89 -3.35 8.76 -10.54
CA VAL A 89 -3.99 7.45 -10.74
C VAL A 89 -5.26 7.33 -9.88
N LEU A 90 -5.21 7.78 -8.62
CA LEU A 90 -6.37 7.71 -7.73
C LEU A 90 -7.56 8.50 -8.26
N GLU A 91 -7.33 9.59 -8.97
CA GLU A 91 -8.37 10.42 -9.60
C GLU A 91 -9.09 9.72 -10.78
N THR A 92 -8.47 8.70 -11.39
CA THR A 92 -9.08 7.96 -12.50
C THR A 92 -9.78 6.68 -12.07
N LEU A 93 -9.53 6.21 -10.84
CA LEU A 93 -10.11 4.97 -10.35
C LEU A 93 -11.59 5.16 -10.01
N PRO A 94 -12.47 4.25 -10.45
CA PRO A 94 -13.87 4.29 -10.08
C PRO A 94 -14.05 4.09 -8.57
N ASN A 95 -15.08 4.71 -7.99
CA ASN A 95 -15.49 4.52 -6.58
C ASN A 95 -16.16 3.15 -6.33
N ASN A 96 -15.61 2.07 -6.89
CA ASN A 96 -16.20 0.72 -6.87
C ASN A 96 -15.48 -0.25 -5.92
N ASN A 97 -14.80 0.28 -4.88
CA ASN A 97 -14.04 -0.50 -3.90
C ASN A 97 -12.89 -1.37 -4.50
N GLN A 98 -12.40 -1.06 -5.70
CA GLN A 98 -11.22 -1.73 -6.24
C GLN A 98 -10.00 -1.45 -5.34
N GLU A 99 -9.26 -2.50 -4.97
CA GLU A 99 -8.04 -2.34 -4.19
C GLU A 99 -6.87 -1.89 -5.06
N ILE A 100 -5.92 -1.20 -4.43
CA ILE A 100 -4.74 -0.64 -5.09
C ILE A 100 -3.48 -1.23 -4.47
N TYR A 101 -2.71 -1.90 -5.32
CA TYR A 101 -1.47 -2.54 -4.99
C TYR A 101 -0.28 -1.74 -5.50
N LEU A 102 0.42 -1.11 -4.58
CA LEU A 102 1.73 -0.52 -4.83
C LEU A 102 2.77 -1.65 -4.90
N LEU A 103 3.41 -1.81 -6.06
CA LEU A 103 4.40 -2.86 -6.36
C LEU A 103 5.85 -2.40 -6.16
N GLY A 104 6.04 -1.15 -5.73
CA GLY A 104 7.36 -0.54 -5.56
C GLY A 104 7.86 0.20 -6.82
N GLY A 105 9.14 0.57 -6.92
CA GLY A 105 10.24 0.32 -5.99
C GLY A 105 10.48 1.40 -4.93
N SER A 106 11.75 1.67 -4.61
CA SER A 106 12.20 2.37 -3.39
C SER A 106 11.49 3.70 -3.11
N ARG A 107 11.27 4.51 -4.15
CA ARG A 107 10.57 5.82 -4.01
C ARG A 107 9.14 5.66 -3.53
N MET A 108 8.46 4.61 -3.97
CA MET A 108 7.07 4.33 -3.59
C MET A 108 6.99 3.86 -2.14
N TRP A 109 7.96 3.05 -1.68
CA TRP A 109 8.06 2.67 -0.27
C TRP A 109 8.17 3.91 0.63
N ILE A 110 9.15 4.78 0.36
CA ILE A 110 9.38 6.00 1.14
C ILE A 110 8.16 6.92 1.15
N GLN A 111 7.48 7.08 0.01
CA GLN A 111 6.38 8.04 -0.12
C GLN A 111 5.06 7.56 0.49
N TYR A 112 4.80 6.25 0.53
CA TYR A 112 3.47 5.73 0.83
C TYR A 112 3.42 4.78 2.02
N LEU A 113 4.55 4.38 2.62
CA LEU A 113 4.54 3.48 3.80
C LEU A 113 3.86 4.11 5.01
N ASN A 114 3.82 5.43 5.13
CA ASN A 114 3.07 6.10 6.19
C ASN A 114 1.56 6.22 5.91
N ARG A 115 1.08 5.78 4.75
CA ARG A 115 -0.32 5.91 4.31
C ARG A 115 -0.95 4.60 3.85
N ALA A 116 -0.15 3.58 3.58
CA ALA A 116 -0.66 2.29 3.16
C ALA A 116 -1.50 1.67 4.29
N LYS A 117 -2.73 1.26 3.98
CA LYS A 117 -3.60 0.59 4.95
C LYS A 117 -3.08 -0.80 5.30
N GLN A 118 -2.51 -1.49 4.31
CA GLN A 118 -2.04 -2.86 4.44
C GLN A 118 -0.73 -3.09 3.67
N ILE A 119 0.07 -4.03 4.17
CA ILE A 119 1.26 -4.55 3.51
C ILE A 119 1.13 -6.08 3.45
N TRP A 120 1.10 -6.62 2.23
CA TRP A 120 1.28 -8.03 1.95
C TRP A 120 2.78 -8.28 1.78
N MET A 121 3.38 -9.04 2.69
CA MET A 121 4.81 -9.28 2.72
C MET A 121 5.11 -10.78 2.62
N THR A 122 5.90 -11.17 1.63
CA THR A 122 6.54 -12.48 1.60
C THR A 122 7.94 -12.36 2.19
N ILE A 123 8.28 -13.17 3.18
CA ILE A 123 9.63 -13.32 3.71
C ILE A 123 10.24 -14.56 3.07
N VAL A 124 11.27 -14.37 2.26
CA VAL A 124 12.00 -15.45 1.60
C VAL A 124 13.15 -15.96 2.49
N PRO A 125 13.44 -17.26 2.48
CA PRO A 125 14.47 -17.83 3.32
C PRO A 125 15.87 -17.44 2.82
N GLY A 126 16.80 -17.26 3.76
CA GLY A 126 18.19 -16.96 3.46
C GLY A 126 18.55 -15.47 3.39
N LYS A 127 19.74 -15.20 2.85
CA LYS A 127 20.32 -13.86 2.70
C LYS A 127 20.85 -13.71 1.29
N TYR A 128 20.34 -12.72 0.56
CA TYR A 128 20.71 -12.52 -0.83
C TYR A 128 21.56 -11.25 -0.98
N LYS A 129 22.35 -11.20 -2.06
CA LYS A 129 23.09 -9.99 -2.41
C LYS A 129 22.11 -8.92 -2.90
N THR A 130 21.64 -8.07 -1.99
CA THR A 130 20.71 -6.98 -2.26
C THR A 130 21.36 -5.63 -1.99
N ASN A 131 21.06 -4.62 -2.81
CA ASN A 131 21.50 -3.23 -2.59
C ASN A 131 20.34 -2.29 -2.27
N LYS A 132 19.13 -2.83 -2.14
CA LYS A 132 17.93 -2.11 -1.74
C LYS A 132 17.25 -2.85 -0.60
N LYS A 133 16.94 -2.08 0.45
CA LYS A 133 16.24 -2.57 1.63
C LYS A 133 14.85 -1.98 1.72
N PHE A 134 13.93 -2.80 2.22
CA PHE A 134 12.61 -2.35 2.61
C PHE A 134 12.73 -1.53 3.90
N PRO A 135 12.07 -0.37 4.03
CA PRO A 135 12.10 0.47 5.22
C PRO A 135 11.39 -0.17 6.43
N ILE A 136 12.03 -1.15 7.07
CA ILE A 136 11.45 -1.93 8.17
C ILE A 136 11.10 -1.07 9.40
N GLU A 137 11.69 0.11 9.55
CA GLU A 137 11.40 1.04 10.64
C GLU A 137 9.95 1.55 10.63
N PHE A 138 9.28 1.50 9.49
CA PHE A 138 7.85 1.84 9.38
C PHE A 138 6.95 0.73 9.95
N MET A 139 7.45 -0.50 10.09
CA MET A 139 6.64 -1.63 10.56
C MET A 139 6.18 -1.46 12.00
N LYS A 140 6.83 -0.56 12.79
CA LYS A 140 6.36 -0.17 14.12
C LYS A 140 4.95 0.45 14.10
N ASP A 141 4.51 1.00 12.97
CA ASP A 141 3.18 1.60 12.77
C ASP A 141 2.17 0.58 12.24
N TYR A 142 2.56 -0.69 12.13
CA TYR A 142 1.73 -1.79 11.65
C TYR A 142 1.61 -2.90 12.69
N GLU A 143 0.63 -3.77 12.47
CA GLU A 143 0.40 -4.97 13.26
C GLU A 143 0.16 -6.16 12.32
N ILE A 144 0.66 -7.34 12.69
CA ILE A 144 0.42 -8.58 11.95
C ILE A 144 -0.99 -9.04 12.27
N VAL A 145 -1.82 -9.21 11.25
CA VAL A 145 -3.20 -9.72 11.39
C VAL A 145 -3.37 -11.12 10.80
N GLU A 146 -2.43 -11.57 9.99
CA GLU A 146 -2.45 -12.87 9.35
C GLU A 146 -1.02 -13.28 8.99
N GLY A 147 -0.71 -14.57 9.15
CA GLY A 147 0.58 -15.12 8.77
C GLY A 147 0.50 -16.63 8.58
N HIS A 148 1.14 -17.15 7.54
CA HIS A 148 1.31 -18.59 7.36
C HIS A 148 2.64 -18.89 6.68
N LYS A 149 3.09 -20.13 6.84
CA LYS A 149 4.28 -20.69 6.20
C LYS A 149 3.87 -21.58 5.04
N GLU A 150 4.68 -21.61 3.99
CA GLU A 150 4.53 -22.53 2.87
C GLU A 150 5.89 -23.16 2.57
N GLU A 151 5.97 -24.48 2.70
CA GLU A 151 7.15 -25.25 2.35
C GLU A 151 7.26 -25.40 0.84
N THR A 152 8.45 -25.17 0.31
CA THR A 152 8.78 -25.37 -1.12
C THR A 152 10.04 -26.22 -1.25
N ASP A 153 10.32 -26.71 -2.44
CA ASP A 153 11.58 -27.39 -2.78
C ASP A 153 12.81 -26.50 -2.58
N GLN A 154 12.63 -25.17 -2.62
CA GLN A 154 13.68 -24.16 -2.46
C GLN A 154 13.76 -23.60 -1.02
N GLY A 155 12.89 -24.03 -0.12
CA GLY A 155 12.83 -23.62 1.29
C GLY A 155 11.48 -23.04 1.73
N GLU A 156 11.36 -22.74 3.02
CA GLU A 156 10.13 -22.24 3.63
C GLU A 156 9.93 -20.74 3.37
N LEU A 157 8.80 -20.38 2.74
CA LEU A 157 8.33 -19.00 2.64
C LEU A 157 7.41 -18.66 3.81
N MET A 158 7.44 -17.41 4.27
CA MET A 158 6.45 -16.89 5.20
C MET A 158 5.66 -15.75 4.55
N PHE A 159 4.35 -15.94 4.41
CA PHE A 159 3.43 -14.91 3.94
C PHE A 159 2.79 -14.21 5.13
N VAL A 160 2.89 -12.89 5.19
CA VAL A 160 2.42 -12.08 6.31
C VAL A 160 1.60 -10.90 5.80
N ARG A 161 0.45 -10.66 6.42
CA ARG A 161 -0.35 -9.45 6.19
C ARG A 161 -0.26 -8.54 7.40
N TYR A 162 0.23 -7.33 7.14
CA TYR A 162 0.30 -6.25 8.10
C TYR A 162 -0.81 -5.24 7.85
N VAL A 163 -1.43 -4.73 8.90
CA VAL A 163 -2.41 -3.64 8.85
C VAL A 163 -1.90 -2.46 9.65
N ARG A 164 -2.06 -1.25 9.10
CA ARG A 164 -1.60 -0.02 9.74
C ARG A 164 -2.42 0.23 11.00
N LYS A 165 -1.72 0.52 12.10
CA LYS A 165 -2.33 1.02 13.33
C LYS A 165 -2.76 2.46 13.11
N VAL A 166 -4.00 2.77 13.48
CA VAL A 166 -4.57 4.11 13.37
C VAL A 166 -5.04 4.56 14.74
N THR A 167 -4.97 5.88 14.95
CA THR A 167 -5.52 6.50 16.15
C THR A 167 -6.80 7.24 15.79
N TYR A 168 -7.88 6.87 16.47
CA TYR A 168 -9.17 7.51 16.38
C TYR A 168 -9.33 8.56 17.46
N TYR A 169 -10.00 9.65 17.11
CA TYR A 169 -10.38 10.70 18.02
C TYR A 169 -11.88 10.92 17.92
N THR A 170 -12.54 10.92 19.08
CA THR A 170 -13.96 11.27 19.18
C THR A 170 -14.07 12.60 19.90
N ILE A 171 -14.75 13.55 19.27
CA ILE A 171 -15.06 14.87 19.84
C ILE A 171 -16.55 14.92 20.18
N GLN A 172 -16.87 15.30 21.41
CA GLN A 172 -18.25 15.57 21.82
C GLN A 172 -18.64 17.02 21.50
N VAL A 173 -19.51 17.20 20.51
CA VAL A 173 -19.94 18.54 20.07
C VAL A 173 -21.44 18.67 20.24
N LEU A 174 -21.87 19.42 21.26
CA LEU A 174 -23.28 19.69 21.55
C LEU A 174 -23.84 20.78 20.64
N ASP A 175 -23.04 21.79 20.30
CA ASP A 175 -23.46 22.89 19.42
C ASP A 175 -23.61 22.40 17.96
N PRO A 176 -24.81 22.48 17.35
CA PRO A 176 -25.05 21.97 16.00
C PRO A 176 -24.23 22.68 14.92
N THR A 177 -23.96 23.98 15.09
CA THR A 177 -23.20 24.78 14.12
C THR A 177 -21.73 24.37 14.10
N ALA A 178 -21.10 24.26 15.28
CA ALA A 178 -19.76 23.75 15.45
C ALA A 178 -19.64 22.30 14.95
N ARG A 179 -20.66 21.47 15.20
CA ARG A 179 -20.71 20.09 14.70
C ARG A 179 -20.63 20.06 13.18
N LYS A 180 -21.47 20.84 12.49
CA LYS A 180 -21.46 20.94 11.02
C LYS A 180 -20.09 21.39 10.49
N HIS A 181 -19.50 22.42 11.10
CA HIS A 181 -18.18 22.91 10.71
C HIS A 181 -17.08 21.83 10.90
N LEU A 182 -17.11 21.10 12.02
CA LEU A 182 -16.12 20.07 12.30
C LEU A 182 -16.27 18.85 11.38
N VAL A 183 -17.50 18.45 11.05
CA VAL A 183 -17.75 17.39 10.06
C VAL A 183 -17.15 17.75 8.71
N GLU A 184 -17.39 18.96 8.21
CA GLU A 184 -16.80 19.42 6.95
C GLU A 184 -15.27 19.50 7.03
N HIS A 185 -14.73 20.01 8.14
CA HIS A 185 -13.30 20.13 8.36
C HIS A 185 -12.57 18.77 8.35
N PHE A 186 -13.21 17.74 8.91
CA PHE A 186 -12.64 16.38 9.01
C PHE A 186 -13.14 15.42 7.94
N LYS A 187 -13.89 15.87 6.92
CA LYS A 187 -14.60 14.99 5.97
C LYS A 187 -13.76 13.84 5.38
N GLU A 188 -12.52 14.13 4.98
CA GLU A 188 -11.58 13.14 4.38
C GLU A 188 -11.07 12.09 5.38
N ARG A 189 -11.29 12.31 6.67
CA ARG A 189 -10.82 11.48 7.78
C ARG A 189 -11.95 11.07 8.72
N LEU A 190 -13.19 11.41 8.36
CA LEU A 190 -14.36 11.14 9.15
C LEU A 190 -14.67 9.64 9.08
N ILE A 191 -14.78 9.01 10.25
CA ILE A 191 -15.17 7.60 10.37
C ILE A 191 -16.68 7.51 10.55
N LYS A 192 -17.22 8.27 11.50
CA LYS A 192 -18.66 8.29 11.78
C LYS A 192 -19.08 9.54 12.51
N THR A 193 -20.37 9.84 12.41
CA THR A 193 -21.05 10.79 13.28
C THR A 193 -22.23 10.08 13.95
N ASP A 194 -22.30 10.14 15.28
CA ASP A 194 -23.34 9.46 16.06
C ASP A 194 -23.72 10.27 17.31
N SER A 195 -24.47 9.67 18.23
CA SER A 195 -24.84 10.29 19.51
C SER A 195 -23.64 10.54 20.44
N GLN A 196 -22.53 9.84 20.24
CA GLN A 196 -21.29 10.04 21.01
C GLN A 196 -20.42 11.16 20.43
N GLY A 197 -20.72 11.66 19.22
CA GLY A 197 -20.10 12.84 18.63
C GLY A 197 -19.57 12.60 17.22
N ILE A 198 -18.40 13.17 16.93
CA ILE A 198 -17.70 13.05 15.64
C ILE A 198 -16.45 12.22 15.85
N THR A 199 -16.30 11.10 15.13
CA THR A 199 -15.10 10.25 15.17
C THR A 199 -14.31 10.36 13.87
N PHE A 200 -13.02 10.59 13.96
CA PHE A 200 -12.11 10.72 12.81
C PHE A 200 -10.73 10.13 13.11
N VAL A 201 -9.98 9.80 12.07
CA VAL A 201 -8.62 9.27 12.17
C VAL A 201 -7.56 10.37 12.13
N GLU A 202 -6.49 10.19 12.90
CA GLU A 202 -5.20 10.89 12.79
C GLU A 202 -5.27 12.39 12.42
N PRO A 203 -5.42 13.28 13.42
CA PRO A 203 -5.44 14.72 13.20
C PRO A 203 -4.13 15.19 12.58
N GLN A 204 -4.24 16.15 11.67
CA GLN A 204 -3.12 16.92 11.16
C GLN A 204 -2.53 17.80 12.27
N LYS A 205 -1.29 18.22 12.03
CA LYS A 205 -0.54 19.03 12.98
C LYS A 205 -1.31 20.31 13.32
N GLY A 206 -1.67 20.45 14.60
CA GLY A 206 -2.37 21.63 15.11
C GLY A 206 -3.88 21.47 15.29
N GLU A 207 -4.53 20.49 14.63
CA GLU A 207 -5.99 20.30 14.73
C GLU A 207 -6.42 19.90 16.13
N LEU A 208 -5.60 19.11 16.84
CA LEU A 208 -5.87 18.78 18.24
C LEU A 208 -5.94 20.02 19.13
N LYS A 209 -5.20 21.08 18.83
CA LYS A 209 -5.30 22.33 19.59
C LYS A 209 -6.64 23.01 19.35
N TYR A 210 -7.14 22.97 18.11
CA TYR A 210 -8.42 23.55 17.72
C TYR A 210 -9.61 22.89 18.43
N VAL A 211 -9.57 21.56 18.59
CA VAL A 211 -10.70 20.78 19.11
C VAL A 211 -10.64 20.47 20.60
N LYS A 212 -9.54 20.82 21.28
CA LYS A 212 -9.33 20.54 22.73
C LYS A 212 -10.46 21.05 23.63
N ARG A 213 -11.15 22.12 23.21
CA ARG A 213 -12.27 22.73 23.94
C ARG A 213 -13.56 21.88 23.98
N PHE A 214 -13.64 20.83 23.16
CA PHE A 214 -14.87 20.06 22.95
C PHE A 214 -14.85 18.65 23.58
N GLY A 215 -13.91 18.36 24.49
CA GLY A 215 -13.81 17.03 25.11
C GLY A 215 -13.41 15.94 24.10
N ILE A 216 -12.16 15.50 24.16
CA ILE A 216 -11.60 14.55 23.19
C ILE A 216 -11.30 13.22 23.86
N THR A 217 -11.84 12.14 23.30
CA THR A 217 -11.40 10.78 23.62
C THR A 217 -10.49 10.25 22.51
N LYS A 218 -9.39 9.61 22.89
CA LYS A 218 -8.43 8.98 21.98
C LYS A 218 -8.52 7.46 22.11
N ARG A 219 -8.57 6.75 20.99
CA ARG A 219 -8.51 5.28 20.92
C ARG A 219 -7.56 4.82 19.82
N GLN A 220 -6.98 3.63 19.95
CA GLN A 220 -6.18 2.99 18.91
C GLN A 220 -6.97 1.82 18.31
N GLY A 221 -6.76 1.56 17.03
CA GLY A 221 -7.27 0.37 16.33
C GLY A 221 -6.59 0.22 14.98
N LEU A 222 -7.23 -0.48 14.04
CA LEU A 222 -6.62 -0.90 12.77
C LEU A 222 -7.29 -0.24 11.57
N ALA A 223 -6.51 0.13 10.54
CA ALA A 223 -6.99 0.86 9.35
C ALA A 223 -8.02 0.12 8.45
N ILE A 224 -8.48 -1.05 8.89
CA ILE A 224 -9.55 -1.85 8.28
C ILE A 224 -10.88 -1.70 9.03
N GLU A 225 -10.89 -1.06 10.21
CA GLU A 225 -12.06 -0.66 11.01
C GLU A 225 -12.50 0.76 10.67
#